data_AF-A0A210PDL8-F1
#
_entry.id   AF-A0A210PDL8-F1
#
_cell.length_a   1.000
_cell.length_b   1.000
_cell.length_c   1.000
_cell.angle_alpha   90.00
_cell.angle_beta   90.00
_cell.angle_gamma   90.00
#
_symmetry.space_group_name_H-M   'P 1'
#
loop_
_entity.id
_entity.type
_entity.pdbx_description
1 polymer ?
#
loop_
_entity_poly.entity_id
_entity_poly.type
_entity_poly.pdbx_seq_one_letter_code
_entity_poly.pdbx_strand_id
1 'polypeptide(L)'
;MTHEAVGDITFNSTTYWVQELDPKYSGYYIDSFLLLIFGGIPWQVYFQRVLSAKTASNAKLLSYIAAGGCIVMSIPSVLIGAVATVTDWNATDYAIVDHRTVPIPKEDIKLILPMVLQYLSPTWVSFFGLGAVSAAVMSSADSSILSASAMFARNIYKLIFRQKASEAEILWVMRIAIFGVGGLATAMAITVESIYDLWYLCSDLVYVVLFPQLCSVIYLQGTNTYGSLAGFITAFFFRLSGGEKSMHVPTLIKFPFYDEVDEIQLFPFKTLSMLLSFFVLVSVSYSLKYLFEAGILHRKYDVFMCVVNTPEETIALKDQGPCELTAITPTKEPNGKINPALKISQEDLIGAETAYLRERKSPSSPNHSTNLLAPQWK
;
A
#
# COMPACT_ATOMS: atom_id res chain seq x y z
N MET A 1 -5.44 -32.19 -7.33
CA MET A 1 -5.98 -32.71 -6.06
C MET A 1 -6.64 -34.02 -6.40
N THR A 2 -6.19 -35.12 -5.80
CA THR A 2 -6.54 -36.50 -6.21
C THR A 2 -7.44 -37.19 -5.18
N HIS A 3 -8.05 -36.42 -4.28
CA HIS A 3 -8.91 -36.94 -3.24
C HIS A 3 -10.24 -37.42 -3.84
N GLU A 4 -10.72 -38.60 -3.46
CA GLU A 4 -11.89 -39.26 -4.08
C GLU A 4 -13.19 -38.45 -3.91
N ALA A 5 -13.28 -37.63 -2.85
CA ALA A 5 -14.40 -36.73 -2.61
C ALA A 5 -14.44 -35.49 -3.53
N VAL A 6 -13.43 -35.26 -4.37
CA VAL A 6 -13.40 -34.12 -5.31
C VAL A 6 -14.06 -34.53 -6.62
N GLY A 7 -15.21 -33.95 -6.92
CA GLY A 7 -15.88 -34.12 -8.22
C GLY A 7 -15.18 -33.41 -9.39
N ASP A 8 -15.63 -33.67 -10.61
CA ASP A 8 -15.11 -33.04 -11.82
C ASP A 8 -15.50 -31.55 -11.89
N ILE A 9 -14.50 -30.67 -11.98
CA ILE A 9 -14.67 -29.20 -12.00
C ILE A 9 -15.45 -28.74 -13.24
N THR A 10 -15.42 -29.53 -14.32
CA THR A 10 -16.11 -29.20 -15.57
C THR A 10 -17.60 -29.56 -15.53
N PHE A 11 -17.97 -30.56 -14.73
CA PHE A 11 -19.35 -31.01 -14.58
C PHE A 11 -20.11 -30.02 -13.69
N ASN A 12 -21.16 -29.38 -14.24
CA ASN A 12 -22.04 -28.45 -13.50
C ASN A 12 -21.40 -27.12 -13.06
N SER A 13 -20.36 -26.67 -13.77
CA SER A 13 -19.62 -25.41 -13.50
C SER A 13 -20.50 -24.16 -13.44
N THR A 14 -21.53 -24.06 -14.30
CA THR A 14 -22.56 -22.99 -14.31
C THR A 14 -23.51 -23.00 -13.12
N THR A 15 -23.58 -24.11 -12.38
CA THR A 15 -24.46 -24.23 -11.22
C THR A 15 -23.70 -23.94 -9.92
N TYR A 16 -22.42 -24.31 -9.85
CA TYR A 16 -21.65 -24.24 -8.60
C TYR A 16 -20.79 -22.98 -8.44
N TRP A 17 -20.18 -22.47 -9.52
CA TRP A 17 -19.21 -21.38 -9.37
C TRP A 17 -19.18 -20.35 -10.51
N VAL A 18 -19.65 -20.70 -11.71
CA VAL A 18 -19.87 -19.73 -12.80
C VAL A 18 -21.28 -19.17 -12.66
N GLN A 19 -21.43 -18.05 -11.96
CA GLN A 19 -22.71 -17.36 -11.78
C GLN A 19 -22.91 -16.25 -12.81
N GLU A 20 -24.16 -15.98 -13.17
CA GLU A 20 -24.52 -14.83 -14.01
C GLU A 20 -24.45 -13.53 -13.20
N LEU A 21 -23.86 -12.49 -13.79
CA LEU A 21 -23.82 -11.15 -13.22
C LEU A 21 -25.18 -10.49 -13.43
N ASP A 22 -25.91 -10.25 -12.34
CA ASP A 22 -27.16 -9.50 -12.41
C ASP A 22 -26.87 -8.05 -12.89
N PRO A 23 -27.47 -7.62 -14.02
CA PRO A 23 -27.28 -6.28 -14.58
C PRO A 23 -27.54 -5.15 -13.58
N LYS A 24 -28.37 -5.38 -12.55
CA LYS A 24 -28.66 -4.41 -11.49
C LYS A 24 -27.37 -3.93 -10.79
N TYR A 25 -26.41 -4.83 -10.55
CA TYR A 25 -25.18 -4.53 -9.81
C TYR A 25 -24.01 -4.06 -10.68
N SER A 26 -24.24 -3.85 -11.98
CA SER A 26 -23.18 -3.45 -12.94
C SER A 26 -22.38 -2.23 -12.48
N GLY A 27 -23.07 -1.21 -11.96
CA GLY A 27 -22.43 0.02 -11.47
C GLY A 27 -21.48 -0.24 -10.30
N TYR A 28 -21.92 -1.04 -9.33
CA TYR A 28 -21.13 -1.46 -8.18
C TYR A 28 -19.91 -2.31 -8.57
N TYR A 29 -20.07 -3.21 -9.55
CA TYR A 29 -18.95 -4.02 -10.05
C TYR A 29 -17.92 -3.19 -10.79
N ILE A 30 -18.35 -2.25 -11.63
CA ILE A 30 -17.44 -1.32 -12.31
C ILE A 30 -16.68 -0.49 -11.28
N ASP A 31 -17.38 0.05 -10.28
CA ASP A 31 -16.77 0.87 -9.22
C ASP A 31 -15.71 0.07 -8.44
N SER A 32 -16.04 -1.16 -8.07
CA SER A 32 -15.14 -2.07 -7.37
C SER A 32 -13.93 -2.45 -8.24
N PHE A 33 -14.15 -2.67 -9.54
CA PHE A 33 -13.08 -3.00 -10.47
C PHE A 33 -12.09 -1.83 -10.64
N LEU A 34 -12.59 -0.60 -10.78
CA LEU A 34 -11.76 0.59 -10.87
C LEU A 34 -10.98 0.84 -9.57
N LEU A 35 -11.62 0.64 -8.42
CA LEU A 35 -10.97 0.68 -7.11
C LEU A 35 -9.82 -0.32 -7.02
N LEU A 36 -10.02 -1.56 -7.46
CA LEU A 36 -9.00 -2.60 -7.41
C LEU A 36 -7.79 -2.28 -8.31
N ILE A 37 -8.04 -1.76 -9.52
CA ILE A 37 -6.97 -1.42 -10.47
C ILE A 37 -6.20 -0.19 -10.00
N PHE A 38 -6.89 0.89 -9.67
CA PHE A 38 -6.26 2.19 -9.42
C PHE A 38 -5.85 2.39 -7.95
N GLY A 39 -6.56 1.77 -7.00
CA GLY A 39 -6.22 1.80 -5.58
C GLY A 39 -4.88 1.10 -5.27
N GLY A 40 -4.47 0.13 -6.09
CA GLY A 40 -3.17 -0.54 -5.95
C GLY A 40 -1.96 0.31 -6.36
N ILE A 41 -2.16 1.37 -7.16
CA ILE A 41 -1.07 2.20 -7.70
C ILE A 41 -0.36 3.01 -6.60
N PRO A 42 -1.04 3.83 -5.78
CA PRO A 42 -0.42 4.62 -4.71
C PRO A 42 0.02 3.78 -3.49
N TRP A 43 0.04 2.45 -3.57
CA TRP A 43 0.31 1.61 -2.41
C TRP A 43 1.77 1.70 -1.96
N GLN A 44 1.99 2.10 -0.71
CA GLN A 44 3.33 2.44 -0.21
C GLN A 44 4.34 1.30 -0.33
N VAL A 45 3.93 0.06 -0.01
CA VAL A 45 4.82 -1.12 -0.05
C VAL A 45 5.40 -1.32 -1.46
N TYR A 46 4.64 -1.00 -2.51
CA TYR A 46 5.12 -1.10 -3.88
C TYR A 46 6.20 -0.03 -4.17
N PHE A 47 5.96 1.22 -3.80
CA PHE A 47 6.95 2.29 -3.96
C PHE A 47 8.23 2.05 -3.19
N GLN A 48 8.16 1.46 -1.99
CA GLN A 48 9.36 1.09 -1.24
C GLN A 48 10.24 0.08 -2.00
N ARG A 49 9.62 -0.89 -2.69
CA ARG A 49 10.34 -1.88 -3.52
C ARG A 49 10.90 -1.27 -4.80
N VAL A 50 10.16 -0.38 -5.45
CA VAL A 50 10.61 0.34 -6.65
C VAL A 50 11.78 1.27 -6.33
N LEU A 51 11.71 2.02 -5.22
CA LEU A 51 12.73 2.99 -4.82
C LEU A 51 13.99 2.36 -4.20
N SER A 52 13.91 1.11 -3.75
CA SER A 52 15.07 0.35 -3.28
C SER A 52 15.82 -0.37 -4.41
N ALA A 53 15.29 -0.35 -5.64
CA ALA A 53 15.98 -0.88 -6.79
C ALA A 53 17.18 0.01 -7.18
N LYS A 54 18.32 -0.60 -7.48
CA LYS A 54 19.57 0.12 -7.82
C LYS A 54 19.46 0.97 -9.09
N THR A 55 18.57 0.61 -10.02
CA THR A 55 18.41 1.30 -11.31
C THR A 55 16.95 1.34 -11.72
N ALA A 56 16.57 2.39 -12.45
CA ALA A 56 15.22 2.55 -12.98
C ALA A 56 14.83 1.42 -13.95
N SER A 57 15.78 0.92 -14.75
CA SER A 57 15.53 -0.21 -15.66
C SER A 57 15.17 -1.49 -14.90
N ASN A 58 15.85 -1.78 -13.80
CA ASN A 58 15.57 -2.95 -12.97
C ASN A 58 14.20 -2.82 -12.29
N ALA A 59 13.85 -1.63 -11.80
CA ALA A 59 12.54 -1.38 -11.21
C ALA A 59 11.39 -1.61 -12.21
N LYS A 60 11.55 -1.12 -13.45
CA LYS A 60 10.57 -1.35 -14.53
C LYS A 60 10.44 -2.82 -14.89
N LEU A 61 11.57 -3.50 -15.08
CA LEU A 61 11.59 -4.93 -15.40
C LEU A 61 10.90 -5.75 -14.31
N LEU A 62 11.23 -5.49 -13.04
CA LEU A 62 10.62 -6.19 -11.91
C LEU A 62 9.10 -5.96 -11.85
N SER A 63 8.65 -4.76 -12.19
CA SER A 63 7.21 -4.43 -12.25
C SER A 63 6.48 -5.17 -13.37
N TYR A 64 7.09 -5.28 -14.56
CA TYR A 64 6.49 -6.05 -15.66
C TYR A 64 6.48 -7.55 -15.39
N ILE A 65 7.56 -8.09 -14.82
CA ILE A 65 7.63 -9.49 -14.40
C ILE A 65 6.56 -9.76 -13.33
N ALA A 66 6.42 -8.86 -12.34
CA ALA A 66 5.40 -8.98 -11.31
C ALA A 66 3.98 -8.95 -11.89
N ALA A 67 3.69 -8.04 -12.83
CA ALA A 67 2.38 -7.97 -13.49
C ALA A 67 2.02 -9.29 -14.20
N GLY A 68 2.95 -9.85 -14.98
CA GLY A 68 2.75 -11.16 -15.61
C GLY A 68 2.63 -12.29 -14.58
N GLY A 69 3.46 -12.27 -13.55
CA GLY A 69 3.44 -13.23 -12.45
C GLY A 69 2.11 -13.23 -11.69
N CYS A 70 1.52 -12.06 -11.41
CA CYS A 70 0.23 -11.95 -10.74
C CYS A 70 -0.90 -12.60 -11.56
N ILE A 71 -0.91 -12.43 -12.88
CA ILE A 71 -1.90 -13.07 -13.76
C ILE A 71 -1.78 -14.60 -13.66
N VAL A 72 -0.56 -15.13 -13.78
CA VAL A 72 -0.33 -16.58 -13.67
C VAL A 72 -0.71 -17.11 -12.29
N MET A 73 -0.36 -16.38 -11.22
CA MET A 73 -0.65 -16.78 -9.84
C MET A 73 -2.12 -16.64 -9.45
N SER A 74 -2.94 -15.92 -10.23
CA SER A 74 -4.39 -15.90 -10.04
C SER A 74 -5.04 -17.25 -10.35
N ILE A 75 -4.49 -18.02 -11.31
CA ILE A 75 -5.06 -19.28 -11.78
C ILE A 75 -5.15 -20.32 -10.64
N PRO A 76 -4.07 -20.63 -9.89
CA PRO A 76 -4.16 -21.55 -8.75
C PRO A 76 -5.19 -21.12 -7.70
N SER A 77 -5.32 -19.82 -7.43
CA SER A 77 -6.27 -19.32 -6.42
C SER A 77 -7.72 -19.60 -6.84
N VAL A 78 -8.05 -19.37 -8.11
CA VAL A 78 -9.39 -19.65 -8.65
C VAL A 78 -9.66 -21.16 -8.65
N LEU A 79 -8.67 -21.97 -9.06
CA LEU A 79 -8.80 -23.43 -9.07
C LEU A 79 -9.04 -24.02 -7.68
N ILE A 80 -8.37 -23.51 -6.64
CA ILE A 80 -8.57 -23.96 -5.26
C ILE A 80 -10.00 -23.65 -4.81
N GLY A 81 -10.51 -22.46 -5.13
CA GLY A 81 -11.91 -22.10 -4.84
C GLY A 81 -12.90 -23.01 -5.58
N ALA A 82 -12.68 -23.24 -6.87
CA ALA A 82 -13.54 -24.13 -7.67
C ALA A 82 -13.56 -25.56 -7.12
N VAL A 83 -12.39 -26.12 -6.77
CA VAL A 83 -12.31 -27.45 -6.16
C VAL A 83 -13.09 -27.50 -4.84
N ALA A 84 -12.96 -26.47 -3.99
CA ALA A 84 -13.70 -26.41 -2.73
C ALA A 84 -15.23 -26.46 -2.93
N THR A 85 -15.74 -25.84 -4.00
CA THR A 85 -17.20 -25.84 -4.28
C THR A 85 -17.73 -27.17 -4.79
N VAL A 86 -16.91 -27.96 -5.50
CA VAL A 86 -17.31 -29.23 -6.11
C VAL A 86 -17.01 -30.42 -5.20
N THR A 87 -16.26 -30.21 -4.11
CA THR A 87 -15.93 -31.25 -3.14
C THR A 87 -17.14 -31.60 -2.29
N ASP A 88 -17.43 -32.91 -2.15
CA ASP A 88 -18.38 -33.38 -1.15
C ASP A 88 -17.72 -33.43 0.24
N TRP A 89 -17.86 -32.34 0.98
CA TRP A 89 -17.25 -32.18 2.31
C TRP A 89 -17.75 -33.21 3.33
N ASN A 90 -18.93 -33.82 3.13
CA ASN A 90 -19.45 -34.85 4.02
C ASN A 90 -18.64 -36.16 3.95
N ALA A 91 -17.99 -36.41 2.81
CA ALA A 91 -17.14 -37.57 2.58
C ALA A 91 -15.65 -37.32 2.93
N THR A 92 -15.32 -36.17 3.52
CA THR A 92 -13.94 -35.80 3.88
C THR A 92 -13.70 -35.90 5.38
N ASP A 93 -12.43 -35.96 5.77
CA ASP A 93 -12.00 -35.95 7.18
C ASP A 93 -12.52 -34.72 7.95
N TYR A 94 -12.86 -33.62 7.27
CA TYR A 94 -13.50 -32.43 7.86
C TYR A 94 -14.83 -32.76 8.57
N ALA A 95 -15.68 -33.57 7.95
CA ALA A 95 -16.98 -33.95 8.53
C ALA A 95 -16.88 -35.24 9.37
N ILE A 96 -16.04 -36.19 8.92
CA ILE A 96 -15.95 -37.53 9.51
C ILE A 96 -15.11 -37.52 10.79
N VAL A 97 -13.93 -36.90 10.76
CA VAL A 97 -12.95 -36.91 11.87
C VAL A 97 -13.13 -35.69 12.76
N ASP A 98 -13.29 -34.51 12.17
CA ASP A 98 -13.38 -33.25 12.93
C ASP A 98 -14.84 -32.86 13.29
N HIS A 99 -15.83 -33.67 12.90
CA HIS A 99 -17.25 -33.50 13.21
C HIS A 99 -17.81 -32.10 12.94
N ARG A 100 -17.31 -31.42 11.90
CA ARG A 100 -17.75 -30.07 11.54
C ARG A 100 -19.02 -30.08 10.71
N THR A 101 -19.72 -28.94 10.73
CA THR A 101 -21.01 -28.78 10.04
C THR A 101 -20.83 -28.62 8.53
N VAL A 102 -21.66 -29.35 7.77
CA VAL A 102 -21.74 -29.25 6.30
C VAL A 102 -23.18 -28.83 5.95
N PRO A 103 -23.40 -27.82 5.09
CA PRO A 103 -22.42 -27.04 4.32
C PRO A 103 -21.53 -26.12 5.19
N ILE A 104 -20.32 -25.81 4.70
CA ILE A 104 -19.34 -24.97 5.41
C ILE A 104 -20.02 -23.65 5.85
N PRO A 105 -19.96 -23.29 7.14
CA PRO A 105 -20.49 -22.03 7.64
C PRO A 105 -19.90 -20.82 6.89
N LYS A 106 -20.70 -19.76 6.70
CA LYS A 106 -20.26 -18.56 5.96
C LYS A 106 -19.00 -17.92 6.56
N GLU A 107 -18.84 -18.00 7.87
CA GLU A 107 -17.67 -17.50 8.61
C GLU A 107 -16.38 -18.28 8.32
N ASP A 108 -16.49 -19.56 7.97
CA ASP A 108 -15.36 -20.45 7.66
C ASP A 108 -14.96 -20.42 6.18
N ILE A 109 -15.76 -19.81 5.31
CA ILE A 109 -15.46 -19.66 3.87
C ILE A 109 -14.11 -18.96 3.65
N LYS A 110 -13.72 -18.02 4.52
CA LYS A 110 -12.40 -17.35 4.47
C LYS A 110 -11.22 -18.30 4.68
N LEU A 111 -11.47 -19.50 5.20
CA LEU A 111 -10.48 -20.55 5.47
C LEU A 111 -10.44 -21.63 4.37
N ILE A 112 -11.12 -21.43 3.23
CA ILE A 112 -11.16 -22.42 2.15
C ILE A 112 -9.76 -22.85 1.70
N LEU A 113 -8.84 -21.90 1.48
CA LEU A 113 -7.48 -22.21 1.05
C LEU A 113 -6.76 -23.18 2.01
N PRO A 114 -6.62 -22.88 3.32
CA PRO A 114 -5.99 -23.82 4.24
C PRO A 114 -6.79 -25.11 4.41
N MET A 115 -8.13 -25.08 4.39
CA MET A 115 -8.95 -26.31 4.47
C MET A 115 -8.71 -27.25 3.29
N VAL A 116 -8.67 -26.72 2.07
CA VAL A 116 -8.39 -27.52 0.87
C VAL A 116 -6.99 -28.15 0.94
N LEU A 117 -5.99 -27.41 1.41
CA LEU A 117 -4.65 -27.97 1.61
C LEU A 117 -4.64 -29.03 2.72
N GLN A 118 -5.36 -28.82 3.81
CA GLN A 118 -5.37 -29.73 4.95
C GLN A 118 -6.08 -31.06 4.64
N TYR A 119 -7.28 -30.99 4.06
CA TYR A 119 -8.16 -32.15 3.94
C TYR A 119 -8.16 -32.82 2.56
N LEU A 120 -7.76 -32.11 1.50
CA LEU A 120 -7.81 -32.64 0.12
C LEU A 120 -6.43 -32.95 -0.46
N SER A 121 -5.36 -32.70 0.30
CA SER A 121 -4.00 -32.95 -0.13
C SER A 121 -3.28 -33.98 0.76
N PRO A 122 -2.33 -34.75 0.22
CA PRO A 122 -1.51 -35.65 1.02
C PRO A 122 -0.77 -34.92 2.13
N THR A 123 -0.49 -35.59 3.26
CA THR A 123 0.09 -34.99 4.47
C THR A 123 1.35 -34.14 4.21
N TRP A 124 2.22 -34.58 3.31
CA TRP A 124 3.44 -33.82 2.97
C TRP A 124 3.13 -32.53 2.18
N VAL A 125 2.16 -32.56 1.26
CA VAL A 125 1.71 -31.37 0.52
C VAL A 125 1.04 -30.39 1.45
N SER A 126 0.20 -30.89 2.36
CA SER A 126 -0.45 -30.08 3.39
C SER A 126 0.57 -29.38 4.27
N PHE A 127 1.57 -30.11 4.78
CA PHE A 127 2.62 -29.56 5.64
C PHE A 127 3.42 -28.44 4.95
N PHE A 128 3.95 -28.70 3.74
CA PHE A 128 4.72 -27.69 3.00
C PHE A 128 3.82 -26.57 2.47
N GLY A 129 2.60 -26.88 2.05
CA GLY A 129 1.63 -25.92 1.51
C GLY A 129 1.16 -24.92 2.57
N LEU A 130 0.73 -25.40 3.74
CA LEU A 130 0.35 -24.55 4.87
C LEU A 130 1.56 -23.76 5.40
N GLY A 131 2.75 -24.37 5.43
CA GLY A 131 4.00 -23.67 5.74
C GLY A 131 4.30 -22.54 4.75
N ALA A 132 4.11 -22.78 3.45
CA ALA A 132 4.32 -21.78 2.40
C ALA A 132 3.30 -20.63 2.47
N VAL A 133 2.02 -20.93 2.71
CA VAL A 133 0.97 -19.92 2.95
C VAL A 133 1.33 -19.06 4.16
N SER A 134 1.76 -19.70 5.26
CA SER A 134 2.17 -18.99 6.48
C SER A 134 3.38 -18.07 6.23
N ALA A 135 4.40 -18.56 5.52
CA ALA A 135 5.57 -17.77 5.16
C ALA A 135 5.21 -16.58 4.23
N ALA A 136 4.32 -16.79 3.27
CA ALA A 136 3.86 -15.74 2.37
C ALA A 136 3.10 -14.64 3.11
N VAL A 137 2.18 -15.01 4.01
CA VAL A 137 1.44 -14.06 4.86
C VAL A 137 2.39 -13.28 5.77
N MET A 138 3.36 -13.96 6.41
CA MET A 138 4.35 -13.30 7.27
C MET A 138 5.17 -12.27 6.48
N SER A 139 5.65 -12.62 5.28
CA SER A 139 6.43 -11.69 4.45
C SER A 139 5.65 -10.43 4.03
N SER A 140 4.32 -10.56 3.89
CA SER A 140 3.42 -9.45 3.54
C SER A 140 3.12 -8.58 4.75
N ALA A 141 2.91 -9.20 5.92
CA ALA A 141 2.74 -8.51 7.19
C ALA A 141 4.00 -7.71 7.56
N ASP A 142 5.18 -8.32 7.44
CA ASP A 142 6.47 -7.68 7.70
C ASP A 142 6.66 -6.43 6.84
N SER A 143 6.41 -6.54 5.52
CA SER A 143 6.50 -5.42 4.59
C SER A 143 5.53 -4.29 4.96
N SER A 144 4.31 -4.63 5.39
CA SER A 144 3.27 -3.65 5.72
C SER A 144 3.55 -2.93 7.04
N ILE A 145 3.97 -3.67 8.08
CA ILE A 145 4.36 -3.12 9.39
C ILE A 145 5.58 -2.21 9.24
N LEU A 146 6.59 -2.66 8.49
CA LEU A 146 7.77 -1.84 8.20
C LEU A 146 7.38 -0.56 7.45
N SER A 147 6.48 -0.67 6.47
CA SER A 147 6.01 0.46 5.69
C SER A 147 5.32 1.52 6.56
N ALA A 148 4.36 1.10 7.38
CA ALA A 148 3.64 1.99 8.29
C ALA A 148 4.57 2.61 9.34
N SER A 149 5.49 1.82 9.90
CA SER A 149 6.45 2.28 10.91
C SER A 149 7.44 3.30 10.34
N ALA A 150 7.90 3.10 9.10
CA ALA A 150 8.78 4.03 8.41
C ALA A 150 8.07 5.35 8.08
N MET A 151 6.81 5.28 7.62
CA MET A 151 5.98 6.46 7.41
C MET A 151 5.74 7.23 8.71
N PHE A 152 5.47 6.53 9.82
CA PHE A 152 5.32 7.18 11.12
C PHE A 152 6.61 7.89 11.56
N ALA A 153 7.76 7.20 11.50
CA ALA A 153 9.03 7.77 11.96
C ALA A 153 9.47 8.99 11.11
N ARG A 154 9.30 8.92 9.77
CA ARG A 154 9.74 10.00 8.88
C ARG A 154 8.71 11.11 8.72
N ASN A 155 7.43 10.77 8.51
CA ASN A 155 6.41 11.75 8.16
C ASN A 155 5.71 12.35 9.38
N ILE A 156 5.68 11.65 10.51
CA ILE A 156 5.03 12.13 11.73
C ILE A 156 6.09 12.56 12.74
N TYR A 157 6.98 11.65 13.15
CA TYR A 157 7.96 11.96 14.20
C TYR A 157 8.96 13.05 13.79
N LYS A 158 9.69 12.86 12.68
CA LYS A 158 10.68 13.85 12.21
C LYS A 158 10.00 15.20 11.90
N LEU A 159 8.86 15.21 11.20
CA LEU A 159 8.26 16.46 10.76
C LEU A 159 7.51 17.25 11.83
N ILE A 160 6.76 16.57 12.69
CA ILE A 160 5.85 17.21 13.64
C ILE A 160 6.53 17.38 15.00
N PHE A 161 7.18 16.32 15.50
CA PHE A 161 7.71 16.31 16.87
C PHE A 161 9.16 16.78 16.96
N ARG A 162 10.04 16.29 16.09
CA ARG A 162 11.48 16.59 16.17
C ARG A 162 12.15 16.76 14.81
N GLN A 163 12.07 17.98 14.29
CA GLN A 163 12.58 18.39 12.97
C GLN A 163 14.09 18.25 12.78
N LYS A 164 14.86 18.18 13.86
CA LYS A 164 16.32 17.99 13.85
C LYS A 164 16.75 16.60 14.32
N ALA A 165 15.86 15.60 14.25
CA ALA A 165 16.20 14.23 14.64
C ALA A 165 17.31 13.68 13.73
N SER A 166 18.29 13.00 14.33
CA SER A 166 19.34 12.33 13.56
C SER A 166 18.84 11.02 12.95
N GLU A 167 19.50 10.51 11.91
CA GLU A 167 19.14 9.22 11.31
C GLU A 167 19.15 8.05 12.31
N ALA A 168 20.10 8.05 13.26
CA ALA A 168 20.15 7.03 14.31
C ALA A 168 18.92 7.08 15.23
N GLU A 169 18.41 8.28 15.50
CA GLU A 169 17.21 8.48 16.30
C GLU A 169 15.95 8.01 15.54
N ILE A 170 15.85 8.36 14.26
CA ILE A 170 14.74 7.92 13.40
C ILE A 170 14.67 6.39 13.33
N LEU A 171 15.82 5.71 13.25
CA LEU A 171 15.86 4.24 13.27
C LEU A 171 15.37 3.65 14.60
N TRP A 172 15.71 4.26 15.74
CA TRP A 172 15.18 3.83 17.03
C TRP A 172 13.67 4.04 17.14
N VAL A 173 13.17 5.19 16.67
CA VAL A 173 11.74 5.47 16.62
C VAL A 173 11.02 4.49 15.71
N MET A 174 11.60 4.17 14.54
CA MET A 174 11.04 3.17 13.64
C MET A 174 10.93 1.79 14.31
N ARG A 175 11.95 1.35 15.08
CA ARG A 175 11.89 0.08 15.82
C ARG A 175 10.79 0.06 16.88
N ILE A 176 10.60 1.16 17.61
CA ILE A 176 9.51 1.28 18.59
C ILE A 176 8.15 1.30 17.88
N ALA A 177 8.05 2.01 16.75
CA ALA A 177 6.85 2.06 15.93
C ALA A 177 6.46 0.69 15.38
N ILE A 178 7.42 -0.19 15.05
CA ILE A 178 7.15 -1.58 14.65
C ILE A 178 6.38 -2.32 15.74
N PHE A 179 6.78 -2.21 17.00
CA PHE A 179 6.05 -2.83 18.11
C PHE A 179 4.66 -2.20 18.31
N GLY A 180 4.54 -0.88 18.18
CA GLY A 180 3.25 -0.18 18.30
C GLY A 180 2.26 -0.55 17.19
N VAL A 181 2.70 -0.45 15.93
CA VAL A 181 1.90 -0.81 14.75
C VAL A 181 1.56 -2.31 14.76
N GLY A 182 2.52 -3.17 15.08
CA GLY A 182 2.30 -4.62 15.20
C GLY A 182 1.28 -4.96 16.30
N GLY A 183 1.37 -4.30 17.46
CA GLY A 183 0.39 -4.45 18.53
C GLY A 183 -1.02 -4.01 18.12
N LEU A 184 -1.14 -2.85 17.45
CA LEU A 184 -2.42 -2.36 16.95
C LEU A 184 -3.01 -3.28 15.87
N ALA A 185 -2.19 -3.73 14.92
CA ALA A 185 -2.59 -4.65 13.88
C ALA A 185 -3.06 -6.00 14.47
N THR A 186 -2.39 -6.49 15.52
CA THR A 186 -2.79 -7.71 16.24
C THR A 186 -4.12 -7.53 16.96
N ALA A 187 -4.32 -6.39 17.62
CA ALA A 187 -5.59 -6.06 18.27
C ALA A 187 -6.73 -6.02 17.24
N MET A 188 -6.52 -5.36 16.10
CA MET A 188 -7.50 -5.34 15.00
C MET A 188 -7.76 -6.74 14.43
N ALA A 189 -6.72 -7.57 14.28
CA ALA A 189 -6.88 -8.94 13.77
C ALA A 189 -7.74 -9.82 14.69
N ILE A 190 -7.78 -9.54 15.99
CA ILE A 190 -8.61 -10.27 16.97
C ILE A 190 -10.05 -9.74 17.00
N THR A 191 -10.27 -8.45 16.74
CA THR A 191 -11.59 -7.82 16.88
C THR A 191 -12.40 -7.76 15.59
N VAL A 192 -11.76 -7.78 14.41
CA VAL A 192 -12.44 -7.63 13.12
C VAL A 192 -13.05 -8.94 12.65
N GLU A 193 -14.35 -8.89 12.31
CA GLU A 193 -15.13 -10.06 11.88
C GLU A 193 -14.79 -10.50 10.44
N SER A 194 -14.61 -9.53 9.53
CA SER A 194 -14.32 -9.76 8.10
C SER A 194 -13.01 -9.10 7.65
N ILE A 195 -12.04 -9.94 7.25
CA ILE A 195 -10.75 -9.50 6.68
C ILE A 195 -10.97 -8.87 5.30
N TYR A 196 -11.91 -9.41 4.53
CA TYR A 196 -12.23 -8.95 3.18
C TYR A 196 -12.78 -7.52 3.22
N ASP A 197 -13.74 -7.25 4.11
CA ASP A 197 -14.37 -5.93 4.24
C ASP A 197 -13.34 -4.87 4.65
N LEU A 198 -12.47 -5.21 5.62
CA LEU A 198 -11.41 -4.30 6.06
C LEU A 198 -10.42 -3.99 4.92
N TRP A 199 -10.02 -5.00 4.15
CA TRP A 199 -9.13 -4.81 3.01
C TRP A 199 -9.78 -3.96 1.91
N TYR A 200 -11.06 -4.21 1.64
CA TYR A 200 -11.83 -3.44 0.67
C TYR A 200 -11.99 -1.98 1.10
N LEU A 201 -12.31 -1.74 2.38
CA LEU A 201 -12.39 -0.40 2.98
C LEU A 201 -11.07 0.37 2.90
N CYS A 202 -9.94 -0.29 3.20
CA CYS A 202 -8.62 0.32 3.07
C CYS A 202 -8.31 0.68 1.61
N SER A 203 -8.57 -0.24 0.68
CA SER A 203 -8.35 -0.01 -0.76
C SER A 203 -9.22 1.12 -1.31
N ASP A 204 -10.44 1.25 -0.80
CA ASP A 204 -11.37 2.33 -1.12
C ASP A 204 -10.83 3.70 -0.72
N LEU A 205 -10.38 3.86 0.52
CA LEU A 205 -9.78 5.12 0.98
C LEU A 205 -8.54 5.50 0.15
N VAL A 206 -7.70 4.52 -0.16
CA VAL A 206 -6.52 4.72 -1.00
C VAL A 206 -6.92 5.18 -2.41
N TYR A 207 -7.94 4.55 -3.00
CA TYR A 207 -8.45 4.92 -4.32
C TYR A 207 -9.10 6.30 -4.36
N VAL A 208 -9.94 6.65 -3.40
CA VAL A 208 -10.69 7.92 -3.42
C VAL A 208 -9.81 9.11 -3.02
N VAL A 209 -8.84 8.90 -2.13
CA VAL A 209 -8.02 9.97 -1.56
C VAL A 209 -6.65 10.08 -2.21
N LEU A 210 -5.87 8.99 -2.23
CA LEU A 210 -4.45 9.05 -2.60
C LEU A 210 -4.24 9.01 -4.11
N PHE A 211 -5.04 8.24 -4.85
CA PHE A 211 -4.89 8.11 -6.29
C PHE A 211 -5.02 9.46 -7.04
N PRO A 212 -6.05 10.30 -6.80
CA PRO A 212 -6.14 11.65 -7.38
C PRO A 212 -4.91 12.52 -7.10
N GLN A 213 -4.40 12.47 -5.88
CA GLN A 213 -3.22 13.26 -5.47
C GLN A 213 -1.98 12.80 -6.24
N LEU A 214 -1.76 11.49 -6.32
CA LEU A 214 -0.63 10.92 -7.05
C LEU A 214 -0.68 11.28 -8.54
N CYS A 215 -1.86 11.13 -9.17
CA CYS A 215 -2.06 11.49 -10.57
C CYS A 215 -1.77 12.97 -10.82
N SER A 216 -2.27 13.86 -9.95
CA SER A 216 -2.06 15.30 -10.13
C SER A 216 -0.59 15.67 -9.99
N VAL A 217 0.12 15.16 -8.98
CA VAL A 217 1.54 15.51 -8.75
C VAL A 217 2.45 15.00 -9.88
N ILE A 218 2.18 13.81 -10.43
CA ILE A 218 3.02 13.24 -11.49
C ILE A 218 2.78 13.91 -12.84
N TYR A 219 1.50 14.16 -13.20
CA TYR A 219 1.15 14.58 -14.56
C TYR A 219 0.88 16.09 -14.69
N LEU A 220 0.56 16.80 -13.61
CA LEU A 220 0.18 18.22 -13.64
C LEU A 220 1.18 19.08 -12.87
N GLN A 221 1.93 19.91 -13.60
CA GLN A 221 2.93 20.84 -13.06
C GLN A 221 2.31 22.03 -12.28
N GLY A 222 0.98 22.18 -12.31
CA GLY A 222 0.26 23.23 -11.58
C GLY A 222 -0.20 22.83 -10.17
N THR A 223 0.06 21.59 -9.75
CA THR A 223 -0.44 21.05 -8.47
C THR A 223 0.22 21.73 -7.28
N ASN A 224 -0.58 22.11 -6.28
CA ASN A 224 -0.09 22.75 -5.05
C ASN A 224 -0.72 22.13 -3.79
N THR A 225 -0.12 22.42 -2.64
CA THR A 225 -0.56 21.88 -1.34
C THR A 225 -1.98 22.31 -0.98
N TYR A 226 -2.40 23.51 -1.39
CA TYR A 226 -3.77 23.99 -1.16
C TYR A 226 -4.83 23.15 -1.88
N GLY A 227 -4.62 22.87 -3.17
CA GLY A 227 -5.50 22.01 -3.94
C GLY A 227 -5.46 20.58 -3.43
N SER A 228 -4.28 20.07 -3.05
CA SER A 228 -4.16 18.75 -2.42
C SER A 228 -4.98 18.63 -1.14
N LEU A 229 -4.93 19.64 -0.26
CA LEU A 229 -5.73 19.68 0.97
C LEU A 229 -7.23 19.79 0.67
N ALA A 230 -7.64 20.66 -0.26
CA ALA A 230 -9.04 20.80 -0.64
C ALA A 230 -9.61 19.51 -1.26
N GLY A 231 -8.83 18.86 -2.14
CA GLY A 231 -9.15 17.55 -2.70
C GLY A 231 -9.27 16.48 -1.63
N PHE A 232 -8.32 16.42 -0.67
CA PHE A 232 -8.37 15.49 0.46
C PHE A 232 -9.65 15.64 1.28
N ILE A 233 -10.00 16.88 1.68
CA ILE A 233 -11.21 17.15 2.47
C ILE A 233 -12.46 16.75 1.70
N THR A 234 -12.50 17.08 0.42
CA THR A 234 -13.62 16.73 -0.48
C THR A 234 -13.77 15.23 -0.61
N ALA A 235 -12.67 14.51 -0.90
CA ALA A 235 -12.62 13.06 -1.02
C ALA A 235 -13.15 12.38 0.25
N PHE A 236 -12.64 12.80 1.41
CA PHE A 236 -13.00 12.24 2.69
C PHE A 236 -14.48 12.51 3.04
N PHE A 237 -14.96 13.72 2.78
CA PHE A 237 -16.36 14.09 3.00
C PHE A 237 -17.31 13.24 2.14
N PHE A 238 -17.08 13.18 0.83
CA PHE A 238 -17.94 12.39 -0.06
C PHE A 238 -17.85 10.90 0.24
N ARG A 239 -16.67 10.39 0.58
CA ARG A 239 -16.51 8.99 0.95
C ARG A 239 -17.25 8.61 2.23
N LEU A 240 -17.17 9.44 3.27
CA LEU A 240 -17.92 9.22 4.50
C LEU A 240 -19.43 9.39 4.29
N SER A 241 -19.83 10.32 3.42
CA SER A 241 -21.25 10.56 3.13
C SER A 241 -21.95 9.35 2.47
N GLY A 242 -21.18 8.51 1.77
CA GLY A 242 -21.67 7.28 1.15
C GLY A 242 -22.00 6.16 2.15
N GLY A 243 -21.60 6.32 3.43
CA GLY A 243 -21.75 5.31 4.47
C GLY A 243 -20.89 4.06 4.26
N GLU A 244 -20.85 3.20 5.28
CA GLU A 244 -20.17 1.91 5.22
C GLU A 244 -20.85 0.93 6.18
N LYS A 245 -21.46 -0.12 5.63
CA LYS A 245 -22.23 -1.12 6.38
C LYS A 245 -21.36 -1.85 7.40
N SER A 246 -20.16 -2.26 7.01
CA SER A 246 -19.25 -3.03 7.88
C SER A 246 -18.75 -2.23 9.09
N MET A 247 -18.78 -0.89 9.02
CA MET A 247 -18.37 0.01 10.11
C MET A 247 -19.57 0.63 10.85
N HIS A 248 -20.80 0.20 10.53
CA HIS A 248 -22.04 0.77 11.06
C HIS A 248 -22.14 2.30 10.84
N VAL A 249 -21.55 2.82 9.76
CA VAL A 249 -21.58 4.26 9.43
C VAL A 249 -22.83 4.51 8.58
N PRO A 250 -23.81 5.31 9.05
CA PRO A 250 -25.04 5.54 8.33
C PRO A 250 -24.80 6.29 7.01
N THR A 251 -25.61 5.98 6.00
CA THR A 251 -25.57 6.66 4.71
C THR A 251 -26.17 8.07 4.83
N LEU A 252 -25.34 9.09 4.68
CA LEU A 252 -25.79 10.49 4.78
C LEU A 252 -26.36 10.98 3.44
N ILE A 253 -25.72 10.60 2.33
CA ILE A 253 -26.14 10.92 0.97
C ILE A 253 -26.54 9.62 0.26
N LYS A 254 -27.83 9.50 -0.03
CA LYS A 254 -28.36 8.44 -0.89
C LYS A 254 -28.15 8.83 -2.35
N PHE A 255 -27.16 8.22 -3.00
CA PHE A 255 -26.90 8.43 -4.42
C PHE A 255 -28.01 7.77 -5.28
N PRO A 256 -28.16 8.15 -6.56
CA PRO A 256 -29.17 7.55 -7.44
C PRO A 256 -29.06 6.02 -7.45
N PHE A 257 -30.19 5.32 -7.54
CA PHE A 257 -30.26 3.86 -7.46
C PHE A 257 -29.82 3.26 -6.11
N TYR A 258 -29.93 3.98 -5.00
CA TYR A 258 -29.69 3.40 -3.67
C TYR A 258 -30.69 2.29 -3.35
N ASP A 259 -30.20 1.12 -2.94
CA ASP A 259 -31.05 0.04 -2.45
C ASP A 259 -31.29 0.20 -0.95
N GLU A 260 -32.54 0.49 -0.57
CA GLU A 260 -32.92 0.66 0.85
C GLU A 260 -32.98 -0.65 1.62
N VAL A 261 -33.07 -1.80 0.93
CA VAL A 261 -33.18 -3.12 1.58
C VAL A 261 -31.80 -3.66 1.98
N ASP A 262 -30.84 -3.57 1.06
CA ASP A 262 -29.48 -4.08 1.29
C ASP A 262 -28.51 -3.03 1.84
N GLU A 263 -28.93 -1.75 1.84
CA GLU A 263 -28.12 -0.56 2.14
C GLU A 263 -26.90 -0.40 1.22
N ILE A 264 -27.04 -0.84 -0.03
CA ILE A 264 -25.95 -0.84 -1.02
C ILE A 264 -26.11 0.34 -1.98
N GLN A 265 -24.99 1.01 -2.23
CA GLN A 265 -24.89 1.99 -3.31
C GLN A 265 -24.64 1.27 -4.63
N LEU A 266 -25.66 1.20 -5.49
CA LEU A 266 -25.55 0.59 -6.83
C LEU A 266 -24.88 1.53 -7.84
N PHE A 267 -24.98 2.85 -7.62
CA PHE A 267 -24.25 3.84 -8.41
C PHE A 267 -22.75 3.81 -8.05
N PRO A 268 -21.84 3.97 -9.03
CA PRO A 268 -20.39 3.99 -8.82
C PRO A 268 -19.93 5.26 -8.08
N PHE A 269 -20.30 5.37 -6.81
CA PHE A 269 -20.11 6.56 -6.00
C PHE A 269 -18.64 6.78 -5.61
N LYS A 270 -17.82 5.72 -5.53
CA LYS A 270 -16.40 5.84 -5.18
C LYS A 270 -15.64 6.48 -6.31
N THR A 271 -15.89 6.03 -7.54
CA THR A 271 -15.37 6.64 -8.76
C THR A 271 -15.83 8.09 -8.88
N LEU A 272 -17.12 8.39 -8.61
CA LEU A 272 -17.60 9.77 -8.58
C LEU A 272 -16.85 10.62 -7.54
N SER A 273 -16.68 10.10 -6.32
CA SER A 273 -15.97 10.77 -5.22
C SER A 273 -14.50 11.03 -5.58
N MET A 274 -13.85 10.07 -6.20
CA MET A 274 -12.48 10.17 -6.72
C MET A 274 -12.39 11.26 -7.79
N LEU A 275 -13.31 11.29 -8.76
CA LEU A 275 -13.35 12.30 -9.82
C LEU A 275 -13.63 13.71 -9.28
N LEU A 276 -14.55 13.84 -8.32
CA LEU A 276 -14.85 15.11 -7.65
C LEU A 276 -13.64 15.61 -6.88
N SER A 277 -12.97 14.74 -6.13
CA SER A 277 -11.71 15.04 -5.44
C SER A 277 -10.64 15.54 -6.42
N PHE A 278 -10.44 14.82 -7.53
CA PHE A 278 -9.47 15.20 -8.56
C PHE A 278 -9.83 16.55 -9.20
N PHE A 279 -11.10 16.77 -9.53
CA PHE A 279 -11.57 18.03 -10.10
C PHE A 279 -11.36 19.21 -9.15
N VAL A 280 -11.71 19.06 -7.86
CA VAL A 280 -11.48 20.11 -6.85
C VAL A 280 -10.00 20.36 -6.66
N LEU A 281 -9.19 19.30 -6.59
CA LEU A 281 -7.75 19.42 -6.47
C LEU A 281 -7.16 20.27 -7.61
N VAL A 282 -7.45 19.90 -8.86
CA VAL A 282 -6.96 20.62 -10.04
C VAL A 282 -7.50 22.05 -10.08
N SER A 283 -8.82 22.22 -9.89
CA SER A 283 -9.47 23.53 -9.97
C SER A 283 -8.90 24.50 -8.94
N VAL A 284 -8.76 24.07 -7.67
CA VAL A 284 -8.20 24.90 -6.60
C VAL A 284 -6.72 25.15 -6.84
N SER A 285 -5.96 24.15 -7.29
CA SER A 285 -4.54 24.31 -7.56
C SER A 285 -4.26 25.35 -8.65
N TYR A 286 -4.90 25.23 -9.81
CA TYR A 286 -4.71 26.16 -10.91
C TYR A 286 -5.30 27.55 -10.60
N SER A 287 -6.45 27.62 -9.94
CA SER A 287 -7.05 28.90 -9.55
C SER A 287 -6.15 29.68 -8.60
N LEU A 288 -5.59 29.03 -7.57
CA LEU A 288 -4.68 29.69 -6.64
C LEU A 288 -3.34 30.04 -7.29
N LYS A 289 -2.81 29.17 -8.15
CA LYS A 289 -1.61 29.47 -8.93
C LYS A 289 -1.80 30.75 -9.75
N TYR A 290 -2.91 30.82 -10.50
CA TYR A 290 -3.28 32.00 -11.27
C TYR A 290 -3.44 33.25 -10.38
N LEU A 291 -4.13 33.13 -9.24
CA LEU A 291 -4.41 34.26 -8.35
C LEU A 291 -3.14 34.87 -7.74
N PHE A 292 -2.15 34.02 -7.43
CA PHE A 292 -0.85 34.44 -6.92
C PHE A 292 0.08 34.98 -8.02
N GLU A 293 0.11 34.36 -9.20
CA GLU A 293 0.91 34.82 -10.34
C GLU A 293 0.38 36.13 -10.93
N ALA A 294 -0.95 36.30 -10.98
CA ALA A 294 -1.60 37.54 -11.43
C ALA A 294 -1.51 38.69 -10.41
N GLY A 295 -0.95 38.44 -9.21
CA GLY A 295 -0.79 39.45 -8.16
C GLY A 295 -2.11 39.90 -7.51
N ILE A 296 -3.22 39.20 -7.78
CA ILE A 296 -4.54 39.48 -7.16
C ILE A 296 -4.48 39.13 -5.67
N LEU A 297 -3.81 38.04 -5.32
CA LEU A 297 -3.61 37.63 -3.93
C LEU A 297 -2.23 38.05 -3.43
N HIS A 298 -2.19 38.76 -2.30
CA HIS A 298 -0.94 39.26 -1.74
C HIS A 298 -0.04 38.10 -1.27
N ARG A 299 1.26 38.18 -1.55
CA ARG A 299 2.30 37.16 -1.24
C ARG A 299 2.35 36.68 0.23
N LYS A 300 1.74 37.42 1.16
CA LYS A 300 1.66 37.08 2.58
C LYS A 300 0.68 35.94 2.87
N TYR A 301 -0.28 35.69 1.97
CA TYR A 301 -1.27 34.63 2.12
C TYR A 301 -0.80 33.26 1.60
N ASP A 302 0.43 33.17 1.06
CA ASP A 302 1.07 31.89 0.72
C ASP A 302 1.65 31.22 1.98
N VAL A 303 0.74 30.78 2.87
CA VAL A 303 0.99 30.02 4.11
C VAL A 303 1.80 28.75 3.86
N PHE A 304 1.52 28.02 2.77
CA PHE A 304 2.27 26.80 2.45
C PHE A 304 3.53 27.05 1.63
N MET A 305 3.81 28.30 1.22
CA MET A 305 4.97 28.69 0.41
C MET A 305 5.12 27.84 -0.86
N CYS A 306 4.02 27.64 -1.58
CA CYS A 306 3.98 26.70 -2.70
C CYS A 306 3.97 27.37 -4.08
N VAL A 307 3.78 28.69 -4.17
CA VAL A 307 3.55 29.34 -5.46
C VAL A 307 4.52 30.50 -5.72
N VAL A 308 4.73 31.40 -4.75
CA VAL A 308 5.53 32.62 -4.99
C VAL A 308 6.79 32.67 -4.13
N ASN A 309 6.81 31.94 -3.02
CA ASN A 309 7.95 31.82 -2.11
C ASN A 309 8.66 30.47 -2.24
N THR A 310 8.77 29.92 -3.45
CA THR A 310 9.54 28.70 -3.68
C THR A 310 11.02 29.02 -3.48
N PRO A 311 11.74 28.38 -2.55
CA PRO A 311 13.19 28.55 -2.46
C PRO A 311 13.83 28.08 -3.78
N GLU A 312 14.80 28.84 -4.31
CA GLU A 312 15.57 28.44 -5.49
C GLU A 312 16.38 27.17 -5.16
N GLU A 313 15.86 26.00 -5.51
CA GLU A 313 16.62 24.75 -5.50
C GLU A 313 17.47 24.65 -6.76
N THR A 314 18.74 25.05 -6.67
CA THR A 314 19.76 24.80 -7.69
C THR A 314 20.11 23.31 -7.68
N ILE A 315 19.37 22.49 -8.43
CA ILE A 315 19.77 21.09 -8.69
C ILE A 315 20.94 21.12 -9.68
N ALA A 316 22.15 21.35 -9.17
CA ALA A 316 23.37 21.06 -9.91
C ALA A 316 23.54 19.53 -9.94
N LEU A 317 23.09 18.88 -11.02
CA LEU A 317 23.53 17.53 -11.34
C LEU A 317 25.05 17.59 -11.48
N LYS A 318 25.76 17.06 -10.48
CA LYS A 318 27.22 17.04 -10.46
C LYS A 318 27.71 16.10 -11.54
N ASP A 319 28.03 16.66 -12.70
CA ASP A 319 28.84 15.97 -13.71
C ASP A 319 30.17 15.60 -13.04
N GLN A 320 30.46 14.30 -12.94
CA GLN A 320 31.69 13.81 -12.32
C GLN A 320 32.86 14.03 -13.28
N GLY A 321 33.55 15.17 -13.13
CA GLY A 321 34.90 15.45 -13.64
C GLY A 321 35.90 15.63 -12.50
N PRO A 322 37.21 15.36 -12.72
CA PRO A 322 38.15 15.11 -11.63
C PRO A 322 38.66 16.41 -10.99
N CYS A 323 38.70 16.41 -9.66
CA CYS A 323 39.51 17.27 -8.79
C CYS A 323 39.52 18.78 -9.09
N GLU A 324 38.74 19.56 -8.33
CA GLU A 324 39.30 20.71 -7.62
C GLU A 324 38.39 21.17 -6.48
N LEU A 325 39.04 21.55 -5.38
CA LEU A 325 38.46 22.01 -4.13
C LEU A 325 38.19 23.51 -4.26
N THR A 326 36.92 23.94 -4.24
CA THR A 326 36.62 25.37 -4.02
C THR A 326 35.44 25.50 -3.08
N ALA A 327 35.73 26.00 -1.88
CA ALA A 327 34.75 26.37 -0.88
C ALA A 327 34.02 27.64 -1.33
N ILE A 328 32.69 27.65 -1.20
CA ILE A 328 31.88 28.87 -1.35
C ILE A 328 31.00 29.01 -0.11
N THR A 329 31.17 30.15 0.57
CA THR A 329 30.53 30.59 1.81
C THR A 329 29.03 30.88 1.60
N PRO A 330 28.13 30.59 2.56
CA PRO A 330 26.71 30.90 2.40
C PRO A 330 26.46 32.40 2.66
N THR A 331 25.87 33.09 1.68
CA THR A 331 25.29 34.42 1.87
C THR A 331 23.94 34.33 2.59
N LYS A 332 23.82 35.17 3.62
CA LYS A 332 22.70 35.40 4.55
C LYS A 332 21.29 35.31 3.94
N GLU A 333 20.40 34.66 4.70
CA GLU A 333 18.94 34.73 4.60
C GLU A 333 18.41 36.18 4.65
N PRO A 334 17.19 36.38 4.12
CA PRO A 334 16.18 37.13 4.86
C PRO A 334 14.89 36.33 5.04
N ASN A 335 14.61 35.96 6.29
CA ASN A 335 13.29 35.78 6.88
C ASN A 335 12.17 35.21 5.98
N GLY A 336 12.11 33.89 5.91
CA GLY A 336 10.91 33.14 5.53
C GLY A 336 11.06 31.71 6.03
N LYS A 337 10.15 31.23 6.89
CA LYS A 337 10.13 29.82 7.33
C LYS A 337 9.78 28.95 6.11
N ILE A 338 10.81 28.44 5.43
CA ILE A 338 10.68 27.51 4.30
C ILE A 338 9.84 26.31 4.73
N ASN A 339 8.86 25.91 3.91
CA ASN A 339 8.05 24.73 4.14
C ASN A 339 8.95 23.46 4.10
N PRO A 340 9.14 22.76 5.23
CA PRO A 340 10.15 21.71 5.34
C PRO A 340 9.80 20.43 4.57
N ALA A 341 8.56 20.28 4.06
CA ALA A 341 8.18 19.16 3.20
C ALA A 341 9.03 19.07 1.91
N LEU A 342 9.53 20.20 1.41
CA LEU A 342 10.42 20.25 0.24
C LEU A 342 11.86 19.83 0.56
N LYS A 343 12.39 20.15 1.75
CA LYS A 343 13.74 19.75 2.17
C LYS A 343 13.95 18.23 2.29
N ILE A 344 12.87 17.49 2.56
CA ILE A 344 12.92 16.05 2.89
C ILE A 344 13.40 15.19 1.72
N SER A 345 13.20 15.63 0.48
CA SER A 345 13.73 14.87 -0.67
C SER A 345 15.25 14.91 -0.74
N GLN A 346 15.89 16.00 -0.32
CA GLN A 346 17.31 16.25 -0.59
C GLN A 346 18.22 15.78 0.56
N GLU A 347 17.84 16.00 1.82
CA GLU A 347 18.63 15.57 2.98
C GLU A 347 18.62 14.04 3.15
N ASP A 348 17.50 13.37 2.84
CA ASP A 348 17.39 11.91 2.92
C ASP A 348 18.21 11.22 1.80
N LEU A 349 18.32 11.84 0.61
CA LEU A 349 19.18 11.38 -0.50
C LEU A 349 20.67 11.53 -0.16
N ILE A 350 21.07 12.70 0.38
CA ILE A 350 22.47 12.98 0.77
C ILE A 350 22.88 12.13 1.97
N GLY A 351 21.98 11.92 2.94
CA GLY A 351 22.21 11.06 4.10
C GLY A 351 22.41 9.59 3.73
N ALA A 352 21.63 9.10 2.76
CA ALA A 352 21.81 7.76 2.20
C ALA A 352 23.15 7.60 1.46
N GLU A 353 23.56 8.62 0.70
CA GLU A 353 24.84 8.62 -0.03
C GLU A 353 26.05 8.71 0.93
N THR A 354 25.97 9.53 1.98
CA THR A 354 27.03 9.61 3.00
C THR A 354 27.12 8.36 3.87
N ALA A 355 26.00 7.70 4.17
CA ALA A 355 25.99 6.41 4.85
C ALA A 355 26.63 5.31 3.97
N TYR A 356 26.28 5.26 2.69
CA TYR A 356 26.87 4.34 1.71
C TYR A 356 28.39 4.55 1.55
N LEU A 357 28.85 5.80 1.50
CA LEU A 357 30.28 6.12 1.41
C LEU A 357 31.05 5.86 2.70
N ARG A 358 30.39 5.90 3.87
CA ARG A 358 30.99 5.52 5.16
C ARG A 358 31.21 4.02 5.26
N GLU A 359 30.26 3.20 4.81
CA GLU A 359 30.42 1.74 4.77
C GLU A 359 31.55 1.30 3.83
N ARG A 360 31.84 2.05 2.76
CA ARG A 360 33.01 1.80 1.91
C ARG A 360 34.35 2.24 2.51
N LYS A 361 34.35 3.13 3.49
CA LYS A 361 35.58 3.72 4.07
C LYS A 361 36.05 3.07 5.37
N SER A 362 35.38 2.04 5.90
CA SER A 362 35.94 1.23 6.99
C SER A 362 36.98 0.25 6.42
N PRO A 363 38.28 0.38 6.73
CA PRO A 363 39.27 -0.60 6.33
C PRO A 363 39.14 -1.83 7.24
N SER A 364 38.91 -2.99 6.64
CA SER A 364 39.22 -4.29 7.23
C SER A 364 40.70 -4.33 7.60
N SER A 365 41.02 -4.49 8.89
CA SER A 365 42.37 -4.72 9.40
C SER A 365 42.90 -6.09 8.93
N PRO A 366 44.10 -6.17 8.34
CA PRO A 366 44.85 -7.43 8.25
C PRO A 366 45.99 -7.41 9.27
N ASN A 367 46.07 -8.41 10.15
CA ASN A 367 47.33 -8.87 10.75
C ASN A 367 47.10 -10.12 11.61
N HIS A 368 47.35 -11.31 11.05
CA HIS A 368 48.25 -12.29 11.65
C HIS A 368 48.41 -13.51 10.74
N SER A 369 49.63 -13.72 10.25
CA SER A 369 50.13 -15.00 9.77
C SER A 369 51.24 -15.45 10.70
N THR A 370 51.05 -16.55 11.43
CA THR A 370 51.99 -17.70 11.53
C THR A 370 51.55 -18.73 12.59
N ASN A 371 51.61 -20.00 12.16
CA ASN A 371 52.05 -21.19 12.89
C ASN A 371 51.08 -22.01 13.78
N LEU A 372 50.91 -23.26 13.32
CA LEU A 372 51.06 -24.53 14.07
C LEU A 372 49.97 -24.88 15.11
N LEU A 373 49.09 -25.83 14.73
CA LEU A 373 48.99 -27.20 15.28
C LEU A 373 47.57 -27.79 15.02
N ALA A 374 47.52 -28.92 14.32
CA ALA A 374 46.47 -29.92 14.54
C ALA A 374 46.74 -30.61 15.90
N PRO A 375 45.70 -31.06 16.65
CA PRO A 375 45.14 -32.42 16.49
C PRO A 375 43.58 -32.44 16.59
N GLN A 376 42.85 -33.27 15.84
CA GLN A 376 42.44 -34.65 16.14
C GLN A 376 41.48 -34.82 17.36
N TRP A 377 40.22 -35.19 17.03
CA TRP A 377 39.19 -36.00 17.73
C TRP A 377 38.70 -35.65 19.15
N LYS A 378 37.39 -35.41 19.27
CA LYS A 378 36.40 -36.42 19.73
C LYS A 378 34.98 -36.03 19.33
#